data_AF-A0A327VNK4-F1
#
_entry.id   AF-A0A327VNK4-F1
#
_cell.length_a   1.000
_cell.length_b   1.000
_cell.length_c   1.000
_cell.angle_alpha   90.00
_cell.angle_beta   90.00
_cell.angle_gamma   90.00
#
_symmetry.space_group_name_H-M   'P 1'
#
loop_
_entity.id
_entity.type
_entity.pdbx_description
1 polymer ?
#
loop_
_entity_poly.entity_id
_entity_poly.type
_entity_poly.pdbx_seq_one_letter_code
_entity_poly.pdbx_strand_id
1 'polypeptide(L)'
;MKRYIKYCLVGTMAFAACSKNFQDPTGPSSSQAYSSPTTITDATVGLQAWYSKDRTGLLYNTITAGTLLTGEAYVTNSGNADEAQLTAGGVKVLNTNAVVNQLWAVSTKIVYESNNILAATPKVITDPGYASGVIAYTSIFKAWAMGVQANFFQQIPDTSGKPDNINDDVHFIPGQQGYLKAAAILDNAINVVKANPVSASIAPYLPQGINIINTLYALKARYALYGGDYVSALAAANNVDLTVKSTLNFNAQVNNPIYALVTATNNIWQTTGPTMGLPTGFQPSPADLRVPFYIVKPTSGTLPYVLTGFYTTPTSPVPVYLPGEVILIKAECYARQNDIPNGLAQLNKVVTKLPSADAFGVGAGLPAIASVSGQQALLDSIYQHRRIELYSCGQELEDSRRFNRPVAERKRSYLPYPLVERNDNPNTPADPAF
;
A
#
# COMPACT_ATOMS: atom_id res chain seq x y z
N MET A 1 28.55 50.13 -65.35
CA MET A 1 28.23 48.68 -65.27
C MET A 1 28.92 48.09 -64.05
N LYS A 2 28.12 47.62 -63.07
CA LYS A 2 28.32 46.45 -62.17
C LYS A 2 27.58 46.68 -60.85
N ARG A 3 26.47 45.94 -60.69
CA ARG A 3 25.68 45.75 -59.47
C ARG A 3 26.51 44.96 -58.45
N TYR A 4 26.44 45.28 -57.16
CA TYR A 4 26.54 44.29 -56.09
C TYR A 4 25.67 44.69 -54.90
N ILE A 5 24.58 43.92 -54.73
CA ILE A 5 23.81 43.75 -53.50
C ILE A 5 24.72 43.06 -52.48
N LYS A 6 24.75 43.55 -51.23
CA LYS A 6 25.25 42.77 -50.09
C LYS A 6 24.25 42.80 -48.94
N TYR A 7 23.91 41.58 -48.54
CA TYR A 7 22.89 41.15 -47.61
C TYR A 7 23.17 41.57 -46.16
N CYS A 8 22.13 41.99 -45.45
CA CYS A 8 22.12 42.04 -43.99
C CYS A 8 22.12 40.61 -43.44
N LEU A 9 23.20 40.18 -42.81
CA LEU A 9 23.21 39.03 -41.92
C LEU A 9 22.57 39.45 -40.59
N VAL A 10 21.32 39.01 -40.37
CA VAL A 10 20.73 38.96 -39.03
C VAL A 10 21.31 37.73 -38.35
N GLY A 11 22.23 37.94 -37.41
CA GLY A 11 22.78 36.87 -36.59
C GLY A 11 21.74 36.39 -35.58
N THR A 12 21.23 35.18 -35.76
CA THR A 12 20.47 34.45 -34.75
C THR A 12 21.42 34.06 -33.60
N MET A 13 21.41 34.83 -32.52
CA MET A 13 21.99 34.40 -31.25
C MET A 13 21.13 33.27 -30.67
N ALA A 14 21.61 32.04 -30.81
CA ALA A 14 21.09 30.90 -30.06
C ALA A 14 21.54 31.06 -28.59
N PHE A 15 20.61 31.43 -27.71
CA PHE A 15 20.83 31.32 -26.27
C PHE A 15 20.85 29.83 -25.90
N ALA A 16 22.04 29.24 -25.83
CA ALA A 16 22.23 27.97 -25.14
C ALA A 16 22.03 28.22 -23.64
N ALA A 17 20.82 27.95 -23.14
CA ALA A 17 20.58 27.86 -21.71
C ALA A 17 21.38 26.65 -21.18
N CYS A 18 22.55 26.90 -20.61
CA CYS A 18 23.28 25.88 -19.88
C CYS A 18 22.47 25.50 -18.64
N SER A 19 21.69 24.41 -18.71
CA SER A 19 21.21 23.74 -17.50
C SER A 19 22.44 23.25 -16.75
N LYS A 20 22.76 23.88 -15.62
CA LYS A 20 23.76 23.34 -14.69
C LYS A 20 23.19 22.05 -14.10
N ASN A 21 23.47 20.92 -14.75
CA ASN A 21 23.27 19.61 -14.16
C ASN A 21 24.37 19.40 -13.12
N PHE A 22 24.07 19.75 -11.88
CA PHE A 22 24.90 19.34 -10.76
C PHE A 22 24.75 17.82 -10.62
N GLN A 23 25.81 17.07 -10.91
CA GLN A 23 25.85 15.67 -10.51
C GLN A 23 25.97 15.62 -9.00
N ASP A 24 25.10 14.84 -8.37
CA ASP A 24 25.28 14.46 -6.96
C ASP A 24 26.63 13.72 -6.86
N PRO A 25 27.63 14.28 -6.14
CA PRO A 25 28.93 13.63 -6.03
C PRO A 25 28.88 12.32 -5.20
N THR A 26 27.74 12.02 -4.58
CA THR A 26 27.55 10.87 -3.68
C THR A 26 26.62 9.78 -4.23
N GLY A 27 25.98 10.00 -5.39
CA GLY A 27 25.03 9.06 -5.98
C GLY A 27 25.16 8.93 -7.50
N PRO A 28 24.71 7.81 -8.10
CA PRO A 28 24.72 7.66 -9.55
C PRO A 28 23.77 8.66 -10.19
N SER A 29 24.16 9.22 -11.34
CA SER A 29 23.24 9.96 -12.21
C SER A 29 22.07 9.06 -12.64
N SER A 30 20.94 9.66 -13.05
CA SER A 30 19.80 8.90 -13.61
C SER A 30 20.21 8.02 -14.79
N SER A 31 21.16 8.45 -15.62
CA SER A 31 21.73 7.62 -16.68
C SER A 31 22.52 6.42 -16.16
N GLN A 32 23.22 6.55 -15.04
CA GLN A 32 23.99 5.47 -14.44
C GLN A 32 23.09 4.47 -13.70
N ALA A 33 22.05 4.97 -13.02
CA ALA A 33 21.12 4.15 -12.23
C ALA A 33 20.38 3.09 -13.06
N TYR A 34 20.25 3.27 -14.37
CA TYR A 34 19.58 2.32 -15.27
C TYR A 34 20.47 1.81 -16.41
N SER A 35 21.80 1.81 -16.22
CA SER A 35 22.77 1.52 -17.28
C SER A 35 23.16 0.05 -17.43
N SER A 36 22.98 -0.74 -16.37
CA SER A 36 23.37 -2.16 -16.33
C SER A 36 22.36 -3.01 -15.53
N PRO A 37 22.36 -4.35 -15.74
CA PRO A 37 21.50 -5.25 -14.96
C PRO A 37 21.66 -5.07 -13.46
N THR A 38 22.89 -4.94 -12.95
CA THR A 38 23.17 -4.72 -11.53
C THR A 38 22.53 -3.43 -11.02
N THR A 39 22.78 -2.30 -11.69
CA THR A 39 22.24 -1.00 -11.25
C THR A 39 20.72 -0.94 -11.29
N ILE A 40 20.09 -1.58 -12.28
CA ILE A 40 18.62 -1.68 -12.35
C ILE A 40 18.08 -2.55 -11.21
N THR A 41 18.75 -3.66 -10.90
CA THR A 41 18.36 -4.51 -9.76
C THR A 41 18.51 -3.75 -8.44
N ASP A 42 19.58 -2.99 -8.24
CA ASP A 42 19.76 -2.16 -7.04
C ASP A 42 18.64 -1.11 -6.91
N ALA A 43 18.28 -0.44 -8.00
CA ALA A 43 17.15 0.48 -8.03
C ALA A 43 15.82 -0.23 -7.70
N THR A 44 15.65 -1.46 -8.19
CA THR A 44 14.47 -2.31 -7.90
C THR A 44 14.37 -2.66 -6.42
N VAL A 45 15.48 -3.01 -5.78
CA VAL A 45 15.55 -3.24 -4.33
C VAL A 45 15.28 -1.96 -3.55
N GLY A 46 15.73 -0.82 -4.05
CA GLY A 46 15.45 0.50 -3.49
C GLY A 46 13.96 0.82 -3.35
N LEU A 47 13.09 0.25 -4.19
CA LEU A 47 11.64 0.42 -4.08
C LEU A 47 11.10 -0.16 -2.76
N GLN A 48 11.57 -1.36 -2.37
CA GLN A 48 11.21 -1.94 -1.06
C GLN A 48 11.74 -1.07 0.08
N ALA A 49 12.98 -0.56 -0.05
CA ALA A 49 13.56 0.30 0.97
C ALA A 49 12.70 1.56 1.20
N TRP A 50 12.26 2.24 0.14
CA TRP A 50 11.33 3.36 0.26
C TRP A 50 10.00 2.98 0.90
N TYR A 51 9.49 1.78 0.62
CA TYR A 51 8.24 1.31 1.20
C TYR A 51 8.36 1.05 2.71
N SER A 52 9.42 0.39 3.17
CA SER A 52 9.55 -0.11 4.55
C SER A 52 10.41 0.75 5.48
N LYS A 53 11.04 1.82 4.98
CA LYS A 53 11.96 2.67 5.73
C LYS A 53 11.27 3.45 6.85
N ASP A 54 11.76 3.30 8.08
CA ASP A 54 11.50 4.17 9.27
C ASP A 54 10.12 4.87 9.36
N ARG A 55 10.06 6.09 9.89
CA ARG A 55 8.83 6.90 10.00
C ARG A 55 8.41 7.49 8.65
N THR A 56 9.33 7.58 7.70
CA THR A 56 9.12 8.26 6.41
C THR A 56 8.52 7.36 5.34
N GLY A 57 8.68 6.04 5.45
CA GLY A 57 8.22 5.06 4.48
C GLY A 57 6.73 4.75 4.57
N LEU A 58 6.20 4.12 3.51
CA LEU A 58 4.77 3.85 3.39
C LEU A 58 4.25 2.88 4.44
N LEU A 59 5.06 1.93 4.93
CA LEU A 59 4.62 0.97 5.93
C LEU A 59 4.13 1.66 7.22
N TYR A 60 4.97 2.53 7.80
CA TYR A 60 4.61 3.28 9.00
C TYR A 60 3.40 4.18 8.77
N ASN A 61 3.44 4.96 7.69
CA ASN A 61 2.44 6.00 7.43
C ASN A 61 1.07 5.41 7.08
N THR A 62 1.03 4.28 6.36
CA THR A 62 -0.22 3.59 5.99
C THR A 62 -0.93 3.05 7.23
N ILE A 63 -0.20 2.36 8.11
CA ILE A 63 -0.77 1.81 9.36
C ILE A 63 -1.16 2.94 10.32
N THR A 64 -0.31 3.96 10.49
CA THR A 64 -0.58 5.10 11.37
C THR A 64 -1.82 5.88 10.91
N ALA A 65 -1.92 6.23 9.62
CA ALA A 65 -3.10 6.91 9.10
C ALA A 65 -4.35 6.04 9.16
N GLY A 66 -4.28 4.78 8.72
CA GLY A 66 -5.42 3.86 8.71
C GLY A 66 -6.02 3.66 10.09
N THR A 67 -5.18 3.36 11.09
CA THR A 67 -5.63 3.07 12.46
C THR A 67 -6.16 4.30 13.18
N LEU A 68 -5.50 5.46 13.07
CA LEU A 68 -5.94 6.70 13.73
C LEU A 68 -7.21 7.29 13.11
N LEU A 69 -7.34 7.23 11.77
CA LEU A 69 -8.53 7.74 11.08
C LEU A 69 -9.77 6.88 11.29
N THR A 70 -9.61 5.61 11.68
CA THR A 70 -10.72 4.68 11.91
C THR A 70 -10.93 4.34 13.38
N GLY A 71 -10.17 4.95 14.29
CA GLY A 71 -10.33 4.77 15.74
C GLY A 71 -9.80 3.44 16.29
N GLU A 72 -9.05 2.67 15.51
CA GLU A 72 -8.34 1.47 15.98
C GLU A 72 -7.22 1.82 16.97
N ALA A 73 -6.68 3.03 16.84
CA ALA A 73 -5.62 3.57 17.69
C ALA A 73 -5.97 4.98 18.20
N TYR A 74 -5.26 5.40 19.24
CA TYR A 74 -5.28 6.76 19.79
C TYR A 74 -3.85 7.26 20.01
N VAL A 75 -3.65 8.57 19.99
CA VAL A 75 -2.35 9.20 20.27
C VAL A 75 -2.06 9.19 21.76
N THR A 76 -0.88 8.69 22.15
CA THR A 76 -0.47 8.60 23.56
C THR A 76 0.22 9.87 24.06
N ASN A 77 0.81 10.66 23.17
CA ASN A 77 1.43 11.94 23.48
C ASN A 77 1.06 12.99 22.43
N SER A 78 0.34 14.04 22.86
CA SER A 78 -0.16 15.12 22.01
C SER A 78 0.94 15.98 21.36
N GLY A 79 2.20 15.88 21.83
CA GLY A 79 3.35 16.48 21.16
C GLY A 79 3.62 15.90 19.76
N ASN A 80 3.11 14.72 19.44
CA ASN A 80 3.08 14.18 18.08
C ASN A 80 1.93 14.81 17.30
N ALA A 81 2.12 16.07 16.92
CA ALA A 81 1.07 16.93 16.37
C ALA A 81 0.47 16.36 15.07
N ASP A 82 1.26 15.76 14.20
CA ASP A 82 0.79 15.20 12.92
C ASP A 82 -0.16 14.02 13.16
N GLU A 83 0.19 13.10 14.07
CA GLU A 83 -0.69 11.99 14.45
C GLU A 83 -1.91 12.49 15.23
N ALA A 84 -1.76 13.49 16.09
CA ALA A 84 -2.88 14.10 16.83
C ALA A 84 -3.90 14.74 15.90
N GLN A 85 -3.46 15.36 14.80
CA GLN A 85 -4.35 15.87 13.74
C GLN A 85 -5.15 14.75 13.08
N LEU A 86 -4.55 13.58 12.82
CA LEU A 86 -5.27 12.43 12.25
C LEU A 86 -6.36 11.92 13.20
N THR A 87 -6.08 11.84 14.51
CA THR A 87 -7.09 11.48 15.52
C THR A 87 -8.21 12.53 15.61
N ALA A 88 -7.87 13.82 15.54
CA ALA A 88 -8.84 14.91 15.57
C ALA A 88 -9.73 14.92 14.31
N GLY A 89 -9.17 14.55 13.16
CA GLY A 89 -9.92 14.43 11.91
C GLY A 89 -10.39 15.74 11.32
N GLY A 90 -11.33 15.64 10.37
CA GLY A 90 -11.99 16.80 9.77
C GLY A 90 -11.01 17.83 9.23
N VAL A 91 -11.30 19.11 9.48
CA VAL A 91 -10.47 20.26 9.12
C VAL A 91 -9.12 20.33 9.86
N LYS A 92 -8.91 19.53 10.92
CA LYS A 92 -7.65 19.54 11.68
C LYS A 92 -6.52 18.80 10.96
N VAL A 93 -6.85 17.92 10.01
CA VAL A 93 -5.85 17.28 9.15
C VAL A 93 -5.40 18.30 8.11
N LEU A 94 -4.18 18.81 8.27
CA LEU A 94 -3.63 19.85 7.41
C LEU A 94 -2.93 19.25 6.18
N ASN A 95 -2.86 20.03 5.10
CA ASN A 95 -2.08 19.69 3.90
C ASN A 95 -0.55 19.79 4.10
N THR A 96 -0.10 20.28 5.26
CA THR A 96 1.30 20.28 5.69
C THR A 96 1.63 19.12 6.63
N ASN A 97 0.65 18.28 6.97
CA ASN A 97 0.84 17.16 7.88
C ASN A 97 1.90 16.18 7.34
N ALA A 98 2.86 15.81 8.18
CA ALA A 98 3.98 14.98 7.76
C ALA A 98 3.53 13.60 7.25
N VAL A 99 2.57 12.95 7.92
CA VAL A 99 2.04 11.64 7.48
C VAL A 99 1.36 11.75 6.12
N VAL A 100 0.54 12.80 5.93
CA VAL A 100 -0.12 13.08 4.64
C VAL A 100 0.91 13.28 3.52
N ASN A 101 1.94 14.10 3.77
CA ASN A 101 3.01 14.36 2.82
C ASN A 101 3.78 13.09 2.45
N GLN A 102 4.11 12.25 3.43
CA GLN A 102 4.86 11.01 3.18
C GLN A 102 4.06 9.97 2.41
N LEU A 103 2.77 9.81 2.72
CA LEU A 103 1.87 8.93 1.95
C LEU A 103 1.83 9.32 0.47
N TRP A 104 1.83 10.61 0.17
CA TRP A 104 1.86 11.11 -1.21
C TRP A 104 3.24 10.98 -1.85
N ALA A 105 4.26 11.62 -1.26
CA ALA A 105 5.56 11.79 -1.86
C ALA A 105 6.28 10.45 -2.08
N VAL A 106 6.20 9.53 -1.11
CA VAL A 106 6.86 8.22 -1.23
C VAL A 106 6.10 7.33 -2.23
N SER A 107 4.77 7.40 -2.28
CA SER A 107 3.99 6.67 -3.31
C SER A 107 4.36 7.15 -4.71
N THR A 108 4.38 8.47 -4.93
CA THR A 108 4.78 9.06 -6.22
C THR A 108 6.24 8.73 -6.57
N LYS A 109 7.15 8.73 -5.59
CA LYS A 109 8.56 8.34 -5.80
C LYS A 109 8.68 6.89 -6.26
N ILE A 110 8.02 5.94 -5.59
CA ILE A 110 8.05 4.52 -5.98
C ILE A 110 7.47 4.35 -7.38
N VAL A 111 6.36 5.01 -7.71
CA VAL A 111 5.75 4.94 -9.05
C VAL A 111 6.70 5.49 -10.12
N TYR A 112 7.32 6.65 -9.88
CA TYR A 112 8.29 7.26 -10.79
C TYR A 112 9.49 6.34 -11.05
N GLU A 113 10.13 5.84 -9.98
CA GLU A 113 11.28 4.94 -10.12
C GLU A 113 10.91 3.65 -10.84
N SER A 114 9.73 3.10 -10.53
CA SER A 114 9.23 1.90 -11.19
C SER A 114 9.00 2.10 -12.68
N ASN A 115 8.52 3.28 -13.10
CA ASN A 115 8.36 3.60 -14.53
C ASN A 115 9.71 3.57 -15.25
N ASN A 116 10.75 4.15 -14.66
CA ASN A 116 12.09 4.15 -15.25
C ASN A 116 12.70 2.75 -15.30
N ILE A 117 12.59 1.98 -14.22
CA ILE A 117 13.07 0.59 -14.16
C ILE A 117 12.39 -0.27 -15.23
N LEU A 118 11.06 -0.22 -15.32
CA LEU A 118 10.28 -1.00 -16.29
C LEU A 118 10.61 -0.60 -17.74
N ALA A 119 10.84 0.69 -18.01
CA ALA A 119 11.20 1.17 -19.34
C ALA A 119 12.65 0.81 -19.75
N ALA A 120 13.57 0.74 -18.78
CA ALA A 120 14.98 0.42 -19.03
C ALA A 120 15.25 -1.09 -19.11
N THR A 121 14.54 -1.90 -18.31
CA THR A 121 14.76 -3.35 -18.19
C THR A 121 14.87 -4.08 -19.54
N PRO A 122 13.91 -3.97 -20.49
CA PRO A 122 13.98 -4.70 -21.75
C PRO A 122 15.11 -4.22 -22.68
N LYS A 123 15.72 -3.07 -22.41
CA LYS A 123 16.82 -2.50 -23.20
C LYS A 123 18.20 -2.90 -22.66
N VAL A 124 18.27 -3.22 -21.37
CA VAL A 124 19.53 -3.38 -20.62
C VAL A 124 19.75 -4.83 -20.18
N ILE A 125 18.69 -5.57 -19.90
CA ILE A 125 18.74 -6.95 -19.41
C ILE A 125 18.34 -7.89 -20.54
N THR A 126 19.31 -8.65 -21.05
CA THR A 126 19.11 -9.57 -22.18
C THR A 126 18.63 -10.95 -21.77
N ASP A 127 18.90 -11.38 -20.53
CA ASP A 127 18.39 -12.66 -20.00
C ASP A 127 16.90 -12.53 -19.65
N PRO A 128 15.99 -13.25 -20.33
CA PRO A 128 14.55 -13.06 -20.14
C PRO A 128 14.06 -13.45 -18.73
N GLY A 129 14.67 -14.46 -18.11
CA GLY A 129 14.30 -14.90 -16.76
C GLY A 129 14.73 -13.90 -15.67
N TYR A 130 15.89 -13.27 -15.82
CA TYR A 130 16.36 -12.19 -14.95
C TYR A 130 15.52 -10.93 -15.15
N ALA A 131 15.26 -10.53 -16.41
CA ALA A 131 14.39 -9.39 -16.72
C ALA A 131 12.98 -9.58 -16.14
N SER A 132 12.44 -10.80 -16.23
CA SER A 132 11.16 -11.18 -15.64
C SER A 132 11.12 -10.96 -14.12
N GLY A 133 12.18 -11.36 -13.42
CA GLY A 133 12.32 -11.11 -11.98
C GLY A 133 12.30 -9.62 -11.62
N VAL A 134 13.07 -8.81 -12.35
CA VAL A 134 13.11 -7.34 -12.16
C VAL A 134 11.74 -6.71 -12.41
N ILE A 135 11.09 -7.06 -13.54
CA ILE A 135 9.77 -6.53 -13.91
C ILE A 135 8.73 -6.91 -12.85
N ALA A 136 8.72 -8.16 -12.42
CA ALA A 136 7.74 -8.67 -11.48
C ALA A 136 7.88 -8.02 -10.10
N TYR A 137 9.11 -7.94 -9.57
CA TYR A 137 9.37 -7.33 -8.27
C TYR A 137 9.09 -5.82 -8.27
N THR A 138 9.48 -5.13 -9.35
CA THR A 138 9.14 -3.71 -9.55
C THR A 138 7.63 -3.48 -9.59
N SER A 139 6.91 -4.34 -10.31
CA SER A 139 5.46 -4.23 -10.47
C SER A 139 4.70 -4.42 -9.15
N ILE A 140 5.21 -5.27 -8.25
CA ILE A 140 4.68 -5.43 -6.88
C ILE A 140 4.67 -4.07 -6.15
N PHE A 141 5.83 -3.41 -6.04
CA PHE A 141 5.95 -2.16 -5.29
C PHE A 141 5.26 -0.99 -5.99
N LYS A 142 5.30 -0.94 -7.33
CA LYS A 142 4.54 0.06 -8.10
C LYS A 142 3.05 -0.03 -7.81
N ALA A 143 2.46 -1.22 -7.95
CA ALA A 143 1.04 -1.42 -7.71
C ALA A 143 0.67 -1.19 -6.23
N TRP A 144 1.56 -1.58 -5.29
CA TRP A 144 1.35 -1.36 -3.88
C TRP A 144 1.31 0.13 -3.51
N ALA A 145 2.27 0.91 -4.02
CA ALA A 145 2.31 2.36 -3.83
C ALA A 145 1.06 3.06 -4.41
N MET A 146 0.64 2.68 -5.62
CA MET A 146 -0.61 3.21 -6.21
C MET A 146 -1.84 2.86 -5.38
N GLY A 147 -1.89 1.63 -4.85
CA GLY A 147 -2.98 1.19 -3.99
C GLY A 147 -3.03 1.94 -2.65
N VAL A 148 -1.87 2.25 -2.06
CA VAL A 148 -1.78 3.11 -0.87
C VAL A 148 -2.30 4.51 -1.18
N GLN A 149 -1.87 5.10 -2.31
CA GLN A 149 -2.33 6.43 -2.70
C GLN A 149 -3.86 6.46 -2.92
N ALA A 150 -4.42 5.46 -3.62
CA ALA A 150 -5.87 5.35 -3.84
C ALA A 150 -6.66 5.12 -2.55
N ASN A 151 -6.04 4.53 -1.50
CA ASN A 151 -6.67 4.35 -0.20
C ASN A 151 -6.81 5.67 0.58
N PHE A 152 -5.88 6.61 0.40
CA PHE A 152 -5.88 7.82 1.22
C PHE A 152 -6.33 9.08 0.48
N PHE A 153 -6.27 9.11 -0.84
CA PHE A 153 -6.62 10.28 -1.66
C PHE A 153 -7.77 9.96 -2.61
N GLN A 154 -8.71 10.90 -2.78
CA GLN A 154 -9.90 10.69 -3.61
C GLN A 154 -9.55 10.47 -5.10
N GLN A 155 -8.50 11.15 -5.54
CA GLN A 155 -7.90 11.00 -6.87
C GLN A 155 -6.38 10.92 -6.72
N ILE A 156 -5.74 10.18 -7.61
CA ILE A 156 -4.29 9.96 -7.64
C ILE A 156 -3.74 10.37 -9.01
N PRO A 157 -2.43 10.68 -9.12
CA PRO A 157 -1.80 10.89 -10.42
C PRO A 157 -1.93 9.64 -11.29
N ASP A 158 -2.37 9.80 -12.54
CA ASP A 158 -2.46 8.69 -13.50
C ASP A 158 -1.06 8.13 -13.82
N THR A 159 -0.07 9.01 -13.91
CA THR A 159 1.33 8.66 -14.16
C THR A 159 2.25 9.68 -13.48
N SER A 160 3.54 9.42 -13.52
CA SER A 160 4.56 10.43 -13.25
C SER A 160 4.83 11.23 -14.53
N GLY A 161 4.93 12.54 -14.42
CA GLY A 161 5.17 13.44 -15.56
C GLY A 161 5.58 14.83 -15.09
N LYS A 162 5.74 15.76 -16.02
CA LYS A 162 6.00 17.16 -15.68
C LYS A 162 4.68 17.82 -15.28
N PRO A 163 4.64 18.57 -14.16
CA PRO A 163 3.47 19.37 -13.84
C PRO A 163 3.48 20.64 -14.72
N ASP A 164 2.84 20.59 -15.89
CA ASP A 164 2.53 21.80 -16.65
C ASP A 164 1.11 21.79 -17.23
N ASN A 165 0.82 22.76 -18.08
CA ASN A 165 -0.48 23.03 -18.70
C ASN A 165 -0.39 23.14 -20.23
N ILE A 166 0.67 22.57 -20.82
CA ILE A 166 1.05 22.84 -22.21
C ILE A 166 1.21 21.54 -23.02
N ASN A 167 1.73 20.43 -22.46
CA ASN A 167 1.71 19.04 -22.99
C ASN A 167 2.37 18.06 -21.99
N ASP A 168 1.97 16.78 -21.95
CA ASP A 168 2.46 15.74 -21.00
C ASP A 168 2.09 15.98 -19.52
N ASP A 169 0.98 16.67 -19.28
CA ASP A 169 0.47 17.01 -17.97
C ASP A 169 0.18 15.77 -17.11
N VAL A 170 0.54 15.84 -15.82
CA VAL A 170 0.08 14.88 -14.83
C VAL A 170 -1.41 15.06 -14.60
N HIS A 171 -2.19 14.15 -15.17
CA HIS A 171 -3.63 14.06 -14.94
C HIS A 171 -3.94 13.25 -13.68
N PHE A 172 -5.09 13.52 -13.06
CA PHE A 172 -5.55 12.79 -11.89
C PHE A 172 -6.72 11.88 -12.26
N ILE A 173 -6.71 10.66 -11.72
CA ILE A 173 -7.77 9.66 -11.89
C ILE A 173 -8.41 9.34 -10.54
N PRO A 174 -9.71 9.00 -10.51
CA PRO A 174 -10.36 8.53 -9.28
C PRO A 174 -9.62 7.34 -8.66
N GLY A 175 -9.58 7.27 -7.33
CA GLY A 175 -8.89 6.19 -6.61
C GLY A 175 -9.32 4.78 -7.06
N GLN A 176 -10.60 4.58 -7.38
CA GLN A 176 -11.11 3.33 -7.94
C GLN A 176 -10.41 2.94 -9.26
N GLN A 177 -10.19 3.89 -10.16
CA GLN A 177 -9.44 3.67 -11.40
C GLN A 177 -7.96 3.42 -11.10
N GLY A 178 -7.40 4.06 -10.08
CA GLY A 178 -6.07 3.76 -9.56
C GLY A 178 -5.90 2.30 -9.14
N TYR A 179 -6.89 1.73 -8.45
CA TYR A 179 -6.90 0.31 -8.09
C TYR A 179 -6.96 -0.61 -9.32
N LEU A 180 -7.83 -0.32 -10.29
CA LEU A 180 -7.90 -1.09 -11.53
C LEU A 180 -6.57 -1.04 -12.32
N LYS A 181 -5.93 0.12 -12.36
CA LYS A 181 -4.60 0.29 -12.97
C LYS A 181 -3.52 -0.51 -12.23
N ALA A 182 -3.54 -0.51 -10.90
CA ALA A 182 -2.65 -1.35 -10.09
C ALA A 182 -2.86 -2.85 -10.37
N ALA A 183 -4.12 -3.31 -10.46
CA ALA A 183 -4.43 -4.69 -10.82
C ALA A 183 -3.94 -5.07 -12.23
N ALA A 184 -4.05 -4.16 -13.21
CA ALA A 184 -3.56 -4.38 -14.56
C ALA A 184 -2.02 -4.46 -14.62
N ILE A 185 -1.30 -3.64 -13.85
CA ILE A 185 0.17 -3.74 -13.71
C ILE A 185 0.57 -5.12 -13.19
N LEU A 186 -0.14 -5.62 -12.17
CA LEU A 186 0.12 -6.94 -11.60
C LEU A 186 -0.23 -8.07 -12.57
N ASP A 187 -1.31 -7.95 -13.34
CA ASP A 187 -1.66 -8.92 -14.38
C ASP A 187 -0.59 -9.01 -15.47
N ASN A 188 -0.11 -7.86 -15.96
CA ASN A 188 0.99 -7.82 -16.92
C ASN A 188 2.24 -8.51 -16.38
N ALA A 189 2.61 -8.25 -15.12
CA ALA A 189 3.74 -8.93 -14.47
C ALA A 189 3.53 -10.45 -14.35
N ILE A 190 2.32 -10.91 -14.01
CA ILE A 190 1.98 -12.34 -13.99
C ILE A 190 2.19 -12.96 -15.37
N ASN A 191 1.74 -12.28 -16.43
CA ASN A 191 1.90 -12.76 -17.81
C ASN A 191 3.38 -12.82 -18.22
N VAL A 192 4.19 -11.83 -17.81
CA VAL A 192 5.64 -11.83 -18.01
C VAL A 192 6.30 -13.03 -17.32
N VAL A 193 5.96 -13.30 -16.05
CA VAL A 193 6.51 -14.43 -15.28
C VAL A 193 6.08 -15.77 -15.87
N LYS A 194 4.85 -15.89 -16.36
CA LYS A 194 4.37 -17.11 -17.04
C LYS A 194 5.11 -17.37 -18.35
N ALA A 195 5.35 -16.33 -19.14
CA ALA A 195 6.07 -16.43 -20.41
C ALA A 195 7.57 -16.72 -20.19
N ASN A 196 8.17 -16.10 -19.17
CA ASN A 196 9.57 -16.24 -18.83
C ASN A 196 9.69 -16.47 -17.31
N PRO A 197 9.74 -17.72 -16.84
CA PRO A 197 9.89 -18.01 -15.42
C PRO A 197 11.09 -17.29 -14.82
N VAL A 198 10.91 -16.76 -13.60
CA VAL A 198 11.96 -15.98 -12.91
C VAL A 198 13.20 -16.86 -12.71
N SER A 199 14.35 -16.38 -13.19
CA SER A 199 15.60 -17.11 -13.06
C SER A 199 16.08 -17.11 -11.61
N ALA A 200 16.64 -18.24 -11.15
CA ALA A 200 17.24 -18.32 -9.82
C ALA A 200 18.44 -17.37 -9.65
N SER A 201 19.03 -16.89 -10.75
CA SER A 201 20.18 -15.98 -10.71
C SER A 201 19.87 -14.59 -10.15
N ILE A 202 18.60 -14.16 -10.12
CA ILE A 202 18.22 -12.88 -9.51
C ILE A 202 18.04 -12.97 -7.98
N ALA A 203 17.73 -14.16 -7.46
CA ALA A 203 17.33 -14.35 -6.06
C ALA A 203 18.35 -13.82 -5.03
N PRO A 204 19.69 -13.96 -5.23
CA PRO A 204 20.68 -13.41 -4.29
C PRO A 204 20.67 -11.88 -4.19
N TYR A 205 20.11 -11.20 -5.19
CA TYR A 205 20.10 -9.74 -5.29
C TYR A 205 18.78 -9.11 -4.85
N LEU A 206 17.75 -9.91 -4.54
CA LEU A 206 16.48 -9.42 -4.01
C LEU A 206 16.41 -9.64 -2.50
N PRO A 207 15.80 -8.72 -1.73
CA PRO A 207 15.45 -8.98 -0.35
C PRO A 207 14.65 -10.27 -0.20
N GLN A 208 15.09 -11.12 0.73
CA GLN A 208 14.35 -12.33 1.08
C GLN A 208 13.01 -11.97 1.73
N GLY A 209 12.03 -12.87 1.58
CA GLY A 209 10.73 -12.78 2.25
C GLY A 209 9.56 -12.68 1.29
N ILE A 210 9.76 -12.19 0.06
CA ILE A 210 8.68 -12.06 -0.93
C ILE A 210 8.71 -13.25 -1.89
N ASN A 211 7.63 -14.04 -1.89
CA ASN A 211 7.36 -14.95 -3.01
C ASN A 211 6.69 -14.15 -4.13
N ILE A 212 7.41 -13.95 -5.23
CA ILE A 212 7.00 -13.04 -6.31
C ILE A 212 5.62 -13.42 -6.87
N ILE A 213 5.45 -14.66 -7.34
CA ILE A 213 4.20 -15.04 -8.03
C ILE A 213 3.00 -15.04 -7.09
N ASN A 214 3.17 -15.52 -5.85
CA ASN A 214 2.07 -15.54 -4.88
C ASN A 214 1.67 -14.11 -4.48
N THR A 215 2.65 -13.22 -4.32
CA THR A 215 2.42 -11.80 -4.02
C THR A 215 1.71 -11.08 -5.16
N LEU A 216 2.09 -11.34 -6.41
CA LEU A 216 1.42 -10.77 -7.58
C LEU A 216 -0.07 -11.15 -7.60
N TYR A 217 -0.41 -12.43 -7.39
CA TYR A 217 -1.81 -12.85 -7.33
C TYR A 217 -2.56 -12.26 -6.14
N ALA A 218 -1.95 -12.23 -4.95
CA ALA A 218 -2.59 -11.69 -3.75
C ALA A 218 -2.90 -10.19 -3.89
N LEU A 219 -1.94 -9.39 -4.37
CA LEU A 219 -2.15 -7.96 -4.61
C LEU A 219 -3.11 -7.72 -5.78
N LYS A 220 -3.07 -8.55 -6.84
CA LYS A 220 -4.03 -8.43 -7.95
C LYS A 220 -5.45 -8.66 -7.43
N ALA A 221 -5.64 -9.67 -6.59
CA ALA A 221 -6.92 -9.96 -5.96
C ALA A 221 -7.42 -8.78 -5.10
N ARG A 222 -6.54 -8.20 -4.27
CA ARG A 222 -6.84 -7.02 -3.45
C ARG A 222 -7.30 -5.82 -4.29
N TYR A 223 -6.50 -5.43 -5.28
CA TYR A 223 -6.80 -4.21 -6.04
C TYR A 223 -7.90 -4.39 -7.08
N ALA A 224 -8.07 -5.58 -7.65
CA ALA A 224 -9.26 -5.86 -8.46
C ALA A 224 -10.54 -5.77 -7.61
N LEU A 225 -10.52 -6.29 -6.37
CA LEU A 225 -11.66 -6.16 -5.44
C LEU A 225 -11.96 -4.69 -5.14
N TYR A 226 -10.94 -3.89 -4.82
CA TYR A 226 -11.11 -2.47 -4.50
C TYR A 226 -11.56 -1.65 -5.72
N GLY A 227 -11.13 -2.05 -6.92
CA GLY A 227 -11.60 -1.50 -8.19
C GLY A 227 -13.05 -1.88 -8.55
N GLY A 228 -13.63 -2.88 -7.88
CA GLY A 228 -14.96 -3.41 -8.19
C GLY A 228 -14.99 -4.50 -9.27
N ASP A 229 -13.82 -4.99 -9.71
CA ASP A 229 -13.71 -6.13 -10.63
C ASP A 229 -13.67 -7.45 -9.85
N TYR A 230 -14.86 -7.88 -9.40
CA TYR A 230 -15.02 -9.09 -8.58
C TYR A 230 -14.65 -10.38 -9.32
N VAL A 231 -14.77 -10.41 -10.64
CA VAL A 231 -14.43 -11.59 -11.46
C VAL A 231 -12.92 -11.78 -11.49
N SER A 232 -12.17 -10.72 -11.84
CA SER A 232 -10.70 -10.78 -11.83
C SER A 232 -10.15 -10.98 -10.42
N ALA A 233 -10.78 -10.38 -9.41
CA ALA A 233 -10.39 -10.55 -8.01
C ALA A 233 -10.51 -12.01 -7.56
N LEU A 234 -11.66 -12.65 -7.81
CA LEU A 234 -11.90 -14.05 -7.48
C LEU A 234 -10.95 -14.98 -8.23
N ALA A 235 -10.73 -14.74 -9.53
CA ALA A 235 -9.80 -15.52 -10.34
C ALA A 235 -8.35 -15.43 -9.80
N ALA A 236 -7.88 -14.23 -9.46
CA ALA A 236 -6.56 -14.02 -8.88
C ALA A 236 -6.44 -14.68 -7.50
N ALA A 237 -7.44 -14.51 -6.63
CA ALA A 237 -7.47 -15.12 -5.30
C ALA A 237 -7.44 -16.66 -5.34
N ASN A 238 -8.00 -17.27 -6.39
CA ASN A 238 -7.95 -18.73 -6.59
C ASN A 238 -6.57 -19.26 -6.99
N ASN A 239 -5.67 -18.40 -7.47
CA ASN A 239 -4.31 -18.76 -7.81
C ASN A 239 -3.31 -18.53 -6.66
N VAL A 240 -3.75 -17.99 -5.52
CA VAL A 240 -2.90 -17.80 -4.35
C VAL A 240 -2.78 -19.11 -3.58
N ASP A 241 -1.55 -19.57 -3.35
CA ASP A 241 -1.23 -20.62 -2.40
C ASP A 241 -1.26 -20.03 -0.98
N LEU A 242 -2.22 -20.48 -0.17
CA LEU A 242 -2.45 -19.99 1.19
C LEU A 242 -1.41 -20.46 2.21
N THR A 243 -0.53 -21.40 1.83
CA THR A 243 0.57 -21.88 2.68
C THR A 243 1.86 -21.07 2.49
N VAL A 244 1.96 -20.37 1.35
CA VAL A 244 3.13 -19.55 1.01
C VAL A 244 3.00 -18.17 1.66
N LYS A 245 4.06 -17.75 2.34
CA LYS A 245 4.15 -16.45 2.99
C LYS A 245 4.81 -15.43 2.09
N SER A 246 4.46 -14.16 2.27
CA SER A 246 5.29 -13.07 1.79
C SER A 246 5.38 -11.96 2.82
N THR A 247 6.59 -11.55 3.15
CA THR A 247 6.88 -10.62 4.25
C THR A 247 7.91 -9.56 3.84
N LEU A 248 7.73 -8.37 4.38
CA LEU A 248 8.80 -7.40 4.56
C LEU A 248 9.62 -7.84 5.78
N ASN A 249 10.89 -8.15 5.54
CA ASN A 249 11.80 -8.61 6.58
C ASN A 249 12.69 -7.46 7.08
N PHE A 250 13.04 -7.53 8.36
CA PHE A 250 13.79 -6.49 9.08
C PHE A 250 15.01 -7.10 9.76
N ASN A 251 16.02 -6.26 10.02
CA ASN A 251 17.28 -6.65 10.68
C ASN A 251 17.73 -5.54 11.64
N ALA A 252 18.92 -5.66 12.21
CA ALA A 252 19.43 -4.70 13.20
C ALA A 252 19.72 -3.29 12.64
N GLN A 253 19.80 -3.15 11.31
CA GLN A 253 20.05 -1.88 10.62
C GLN A 253 18.76 -1.26 10.08
N VAL A 254 17.82 -2.10 9.64
CA VAL A 254 16.50 -1.72 9.14
C VAL A 254 15.47 -2.36 10.03
N ASN A 255 15.08 -1.64 11.08
CA ASN A 255 14.11 -2.14 12.07
C ASN A 255 12.68 -2.05 11.53
N ASN A 256 11.81 -2.92 12.04
CA ASN A 256 10.36 -2.81 11.90
C ASN A 256 9.91 -1.44 12.46
N PRO A 257 9.39 -0.54 11.61
CA PRO A 257 9.17 0.84 12.00
C PRO A 257 8.00 1.00 12.97
N ILE A 258 6.98 0.14 12.90
CA ILE A 258 5.88 0.15 13.87
C ILE A 258 6.41 -0.30 15.23
N TYR A 259 7.24 -1.35 15.29
CA TYR A 259 7.87 -1.71 16.55
C TYR A 259 8.69 -0.54 17.12
N ALA A 260 9.64 -0.04 16.31
CA ALA A 260 10.63 0.92 16.76
C ALA A 260 10.03 2.26 17.20
N LEU A 261 8.92 2.69 16.57
CA LEU A 261 8.32 4.00 16.82
C LEU A 261 7.08 3.93 17.71
N VAL A 262 6.36 2.81 17.72
CA VAL A 262 5.04 2.69 18.38
C VAL A 262 5.13 1.77 19.59
N THR A 263 5.41 0.48 19.40
CA THR A 263 5.31 -0.50 20.50
C THR A 263 6.48 -0.41 21.48
N ALA A 264 7.69 -0.10 21.00
CA ALA A 264 8.87 0.07 21.85
C ALA A 264 8.85 1.38 22.63
N THR A 265 8.35 2.46 22.02
CA THR A 265 8.38 3.80 22.66
C THR A 265 7.14 4.07 23.52
N ASN A 266 5.99 3.50 23.14
CA ASN A 266 4.69 3.81 23.72
C ASN A 266 4.32 5.31 23.69
N ASN A 267 5.01 6.11 22.86
CA ASN A 267 4.99 7.56 22.94
C ASN A 267 4.36 8.25 21.72
N ILE A 268 3.95 7.51 20.68
CA ILE A 268 3.28 8.11 19.52
C ILE A 268 1.79 7.82 19.55
N TRP A 269 1.41 6.56 19.31
CA TRP A 269 0.04 6.09 19.37
C TRP A 269 -0.01 4.67 19.93
N GLN A 270 -1.19 4.22 20.33
CA GLN A 270 -1.41 2.85 20.80
C GLN A 270 -2.82 2.36 20.47
N THR A 271 -3.00 1.03 20.41
CA THR A 271 -4.30 0.39 20.21
C THR A 271 -5.34 0.82 21.26
N THR A 272 -6.59 1.05 20.83
CA THR A 272 -7.70 1.38 21.75
C THR A 272 -8.15 0.20 22.62
N GLY A 273 -7.75 -1.03 22.26
CA GLY A 273 -8.04 -2.24 23.04
C GLY A 273 -8.89 -3.27 22.30
N PRO A 274 -9.49 -4.23 23.02
CA PRO A 274 -10.06 -5.45 22.43
C PRO A 274 -11.30 -5.21 21.57
N THR A 275 -11.87 -4.01 21.59
CA THR A 275 -12.93 -3.62 20.63
C THR A 275 -12.37 -3.34 19.23
N MET A 276 -11.05 -3.19 19.09
CA MET A 276 -10.37 -2.89 17.83
C MET A 276 -10.91 -1.63 17.13
N GLY A 277 -11.40 -0.65 17.90
CA GLY A 277 -12.02 0.56 17.35
C GLY A 277 -13.37 0.32 16.64
N LEU A 278 -13.93 -0.89 16.67
CA LEU A 278 -15.16 -1.22 15.98
C LEU A 278 -16.41 -0.78 16.75
N PRO A 279 -17.46 -0.32 16.05
CA PRO A 279 -18.74 0.05 16.66
C PRO A 279 -19.45 -1.18 17.25
N THR A 280 -20.35 -0.94 18.20
CA THR A 280 -21.21 -1.99 18.77
C THR A 280 -21.91 -2.79 17.65
N GLY A 281 -21.90 -4.11 17.77
CA GLY A 281 -22.38 -5.04 16.73
C GLY A 281 -21.28 -5.57 15.81
N PHE A 282 -20.15 -4.86 15.68
CA PHE A 282 -18.99 -5.30 14.89
C PHE A 282 -17.78 -5.67 15.75
N GLN A 283 -17.83 -5.45 17.06
CA GLN A 283 -16.73 -5.77 17.97
C GLN A 283 -16.40 -7.27 17.96
N PRO A 284 -15.14 -7.66 18.20
CA PRO A 284 -14.76 -9.05 18.31
C PRO A 284 -15.55 -9.77 19.40
N SER A 285 -15.85 -11.05 19.18
CA SER A 285 -16.28 -11.94 20.26
C SER A 285 -15.20 -12.01 21.33
N PRO A 286 -15.53 -12.05 22.64
CA PRO A 286 -14.55 -12.30 23.69
C PRO A 286 -13.77 -13.62 23.54
N ALA A 287 -14.32 -14.58 22.79
CA ALA A 287 -13.68 -15.85 22.48
C ALA A 287 -12.80 -15.82 21.21
N ASP A 288 -12.75 -14.69 20.49
CA ASP A 288 -11.97 -14.58 19.24
C ASP A 288 -10.47 -14.55 19.54
N LEU A 289 -9.77 -15.60 19.11
CA LEU A 289 -8.35 -15.79 19.39
C LEU A 289 -7.42 -14.82 18.64
N ARG A 290 -7.95 -14.00 17.72
CA ARG A 290 -7.19 -12.93 17.06
C ARG A 290 -7.01 -11.71 17.94
N VAL A 291 -7.90 -11.48 18.90
CA VAL A 291 -7.75 -10.36 19.85
C VAL A 291 -6.46 -10.48 20.66
N PRO A 292 -6.18 -11.58 21.37
CA PRO A 292 -4.91 -11.74 22.08
C PRO A 292 -3.69 -11.89 21.16
N PHE A 293 -3.86 -12.19 19.86
CA PHE A 293 -2.78 -12.15 18.88
C PHE A 293 -2.31 -10.71 18.61
N TYR A 294 -3.24 -9.75 18.48
CA TYR A 294 -2.95 -8.37 18.12
C TYR A 294 -2.81 -7.42 19.31
N ILE A 295 -3.42 -7.73 20.44
CA ILE A 295 -3.55 -6.81 21.57
C ILE A 295 -3.28 -7.55 22.88
N VAL A 296 -2.39 -6.99 23.70
CA VAL A 296 -2.15 -7.47 25.07
C VAL A 296 -2.50 -6.40 26.08
N LYS A 297 -2.96 -6.82 27.26
CA LYS A 297 -3.00 -5.96 28.44
C LYS A 297 -1.63 -6.03 29.12
N PRO A 298 -0.86 -4.94 29.22
CA PRO A 298 0.45 -4.98 29.85
C PRO A 298 0.34 -5.27 31.35
N THR A 299 1.34 -5.94 31.91
CA THR A 299 1.40 -6.29 33.34
C THR A 299 1.93 -5.15 34.22
N SER A 300 2.51 -4.12 33.61
CA SER A 300 3.04 -2.92 34.24
C SER A 300 2.95 -1.72 33.30
N GLY A 301 3.07 -0.50 33.82
CA GLY A 301 2.90 0.74 33.05
C GLY A 301 1.49 1.32 33.12
N THR A 302 1.30 2.48 32.48
CA THR A 302 0.05 3.27 32.52
C THR A 302 -0.87 3.05 31.32
N LEU A 303 -0.38 2.40 30.26
CA LEU A 303 -1.18 2.12 29.07
C LEU A 303 -2.19 1.00 29.35
N PRO A 304 -3.46 1.15 28.93
CA PRO A 304 -4.48 0.11 29.12
C PRO A 304 -4.23 -1.14 28.26
N TYR A 305 -3.70 -0.94 27.05
CA TYR A 305 -3.45 -1.99 26.06
C TYR A 305 -2.21 -1.66 25.23
N VAL A 306 -1.55 -2.68 24.69
CA VAL A 306 -0.38 -2.57 23.84
C VAL A 306 -0.55 -3.44 22.59
N LEU A 307 -0.22 -2.87 21.44
CA LEU A 307 -0.20 -3.54 20.14
C LEU A 307 0.92 -4.60 20.09
N THR A 308 0.63 -5.76 19.55
CA THR A 308 1.55 -6.91 19.40
C THR A 308 1.46 -7.48 17.98
N GLY A 309 1.40 -8.80 17.80
CA GLY A 309 1.28 -9.48 16.51
C GLY A 309 2.57 -9.33 15.69
N PHE A 310 2.49 -8.61 14.57
CA PHE A 310 3.61 -8.38 13.67
C PHE A 310 4.59 -7.30 14.16
N TYR A 311 4.35 -6.70 15.33
CA TYR A 311 5.06 -5.51 15.81
C TYR A 311 5.70 -5.70 17.21
N THR A 312 6.17 -6.91 17.50
CA THR A 312 6.68 -7.33 18.82
C THR A 312 8.17 -7.13 19.05
N THR A 313 8.99 -7.09 17.99
CA THR A 313 10.45 -6.98 18.06
C THR A 313 10.99 -6.10 16.93
N PRO A 314 12.23 -5.61 17.01
CA PRO A 314 12.83 -4.81 15.95
C PRO A 314 12.92 -5.55 14.61
N THR A 315 12.94 -6.89 14.62
CA THR A 315 13.11 -7.72 13.43
C THR A 315 11.84 -8.50 13.07
N SER A 316 10.72 -8.27 13.75
CA SER A 316 9.45 -8.95 13.46
C SER A 316 9.04 -8.67 12.01
N PRO A 317 8.85 -9.70 11.17
CA PRO A 317 8.49 -9.49 9.77
C PRO A 317 7.04 -9.02 9.66
N VAL A 318 6.76 -8.18 8.66
CA VAL A 318 5.41 -7.67 8.38
C VAL A 318 4.86 -8.33 7.11
N PRO A 319 3.70 -9.01 7.16
CA PRO A 319 3.10 -9.64 5.99
C PRO A 319 2.72 -8.65 4.90
N VAL A 320 2.91 -9.03 3.63
CA VAL A 320 2.40 -8.29 2.47
C VAL A 320 0.89 -8.56 2.27
N TYR A 321 0.46 -9.79 2.56
CA TYR A 321 -0.93 -10.25 2.62
C TYR A 321 -1.04 -11.35 3.67
N LEU A 322 -2.26 -11.59 4.14
CA LEU A 322 -2.59 -12.73 4.99
C LEU A 322 -3.41 -13.78 4.23
N PRO A 323 -3.27 -15.08 4.52
CA PRO A 323 -4.16 -16.10 3.95
C PRO A 323 -5.64 -15.80 4.22
N GLY A 324 -5.97 -15.28 5.41
CA GLY A 324 -7.32 -14.83 5.74
C GLY A 324 -7.81 -13.67 4.88
N GLU A 325 -6.93 -12.75 4.48
CA GLU A 325 -7.28 -11.67 3.53
C GLU A 325 -7.81 -12.24 2.22
N VAL A 326 -7.07 -13.20 1.65
CA VAL A 326 -7.39 -13.81 0.35
C VAL A 326 -8.70 -14.58 0.42
N ILE A 327 -8.95 -15.30 1.52
CA ILE A 327 -10.22 -15.99 1.73
C ILE A 327 -11.37 -14.99 1.86
N LEU A 328 -11.18 -13.87 2.58
CA LEU A 328 -12.19 -12.82 2.73
C LEU A 328 -12.44 -12.06 1.43
N ILE A 329 -11.44 -11.90 0.55
CA ILE A 329 -11.63 -11.39 -0.81
C ILE A 329 -12.58 -12.31 -1.57
N LYS A 330 -12.40 -13.64 -1.51
CA LYS A 330 -13.32 -14.59 -2.16
C LYS A 330 -14.72 -14.49 -1.57
N ALA A 331 -14.85 -14.48 -0.25
CA ALA A 331 -16.13 -14.35 0.44
C ALA A 331 -16.89 -13.10 -0.03
N GLU A 332 -16.18 -11.98 -0.13
CA GLU A 332 -16.77 -10.74 -0.59
C GLU A 332 -17.16 -10.79 -2.07
N CYS A 333 -16.30 -11.32 -2.95
CA CYS A 333 -16.64 -11.42 -4.37
C CYS A 333 -17.93 -12.22 -4.58
N TYR A 334 -18.13 -13.32 -3.85
CA TYR A 334 -19.38 -14.07 -3.89
C TYR A 334 -20.55 -13.25 -3.31
N ALA A 335 -20.37 -12.61 -2.15
CA ALA A 335 -21.40 -11.78 -1.55
C ALA A 335 -21.85 -10.64 -2.48
N ARG A 336 -20.93 -9.93 -3.14
CA ARG A 336 -21.22 -8.83 -4.08
C ARG A 336 -21.95 -9.31 -5.34
N GLN A 337 -21.79 -10.57 -5.71
CA GLN A 337 -22.53 -11.23 -6.80
C GLN A 337 -23.82 -11.93 -6.32
N ASN A 338 -24.24 -11.69 -5.08
CA ASN A 338 -25.42 -12.28 -4.44
C ASN A 338 -25.37 -13.82 -4.31
N ASP A 339 -24.18 -14.41 -4.34
CA ASP A 339 -23.94 -15.83 -4.08
C ASP A 339 -23.69 -16.05 -2.59
N ILE A 340 -24.79 -16.04 -1.83
CA ILE A 340 -24.77 -16.16 -0.37
C ILE A 340 -24.17 -17.49 0.10
N PRO A 341 -24.52 -18.67 -0.46
CA PRO A 341 -23.97 -19.94 0.00
C PRO A 341 -22.44 -20.00 -0.13
N ASN A 342 -21.87 -19.62 -1.28
CA ASN A 342 -20.42 -19.66 -1.45
C ASN A 342 -19.72 -18.57 -0.63
N GLY A 343 -20.31 -17.38 -0.52
CA GLY A 343 -19.76 -16.31 0.31
C GLY A 343 -19.68 -16.68 1.78
N LEU A 344 -20.76 -17.26 2.34
CA LEU A 344 -20.77 -17.76 3.72
C LEU A 344 -19.79 -18.92 3.93
N ALA A 345 -19.67 -19.83 2.96
CA ALA A 345 -18.71 -20.93 3.03
C ALA A 345 -17.26 -20.42 3.09
N GLN A 346 -16.88 -19.40 2.31
CA GLN A 346 -15.56 -18.80 2.40
C GLN A 346 -15.36 -18.03 3.71
N LEU A 347 -16.35 -17.23 4.14
CA LEU A 347 -16.29 -16.51 5.42
C LEU A 347 -16.03 -17.49 6.58
N ASN A 348 -16.77 -18.60 6.63
CA ASN A 348 -16.64 -19.59 7.69
C ASN A 348 -15.25 -20.24 7.74
N LYS A 349 -14.49 -20.28 6.63
CA LYS A 349 -13.08 -20.73 6.67
C LYS A 349 -12.19 -19.79 7.49
N VAL A 350 -12.51 -18.50 7.59
CA VAL A 350 -11.78 -17.57 8.47
C VAL A 350 -12.32 -17.60 9.89
N VAL A 351 -13.65 -17.68 10.05
CA VAL A 351 -14.32 -17.73 11.37
C VAL A 351 -13.86 -18.94 12.19
N THR A 352 -13.71 -20.11 11.57
CA THR A 352 -13.38 -21.35 12.29
C THR A 352 -11.87 -21.65 12.33
N LYS A 353 -11.06 -20.90 11.59
CA LYS A 353 -9.61 -21.12 11.49
C LYS A 353 -8.96 -21.03 12.86
N LEU A 354 -8.26 -22.10 13.26
CA LEU A 354 -7.43 -22.09 14.47
C LEU A 354 -6.09 -21.40 14.18
N PRO A 355 -5.48 -20.69 15.16
CA PRO A 355 -4.15 -20.10 15.02
C PRO A 355 -3.09 -21.10 14.51
N SER A 356 -3.12 -22.34 14.99
CA SER A 356 -2.17 -23.40 14.58
C SER A 356 -2.31 -23.84 13.12
N ALA A 357 -3.43 -23.53 12.47
CA ALA A 357 -3.69 -23.84 11.07
C ALA A 357 -3.47 -22.63 10.15
N ASP A 358 -3.15 -21.45 10.69
CA ASP A 358 -2.83 -20.25 9.92
C ASP A 358 -1.33 -20.08 9.77
N ALA A 359 -0.88 -19.71 8.57
CA ALA A 359 0.54 -19.53 8.30
C ALA A 359 1.18 -18.48 9.23
N PHE A 360 0.45 -17.43 9.60
CA PHE A 360 0.94 -16.34 10.46
C PHE A 360 0.42 -16.42 11.90
N GLY A 361 -0.31 -17.48 12.26
CA GLY A 361 -0.91 -17.60 13.58
C GLY A 361 -2.18 -16.77 13.78
N VAL A 362 -2.72 -16.14 12.72
CA VAL A 362 -3.95 -15.34 12.79
C VAL A 362 -5.14 -16.27 12.59
N GLY A 363 -5.81 -16.66 13.67
CA GLY A 363 -6.98 -17.55 13.59
C GLY A 363 -8.03 -17.18 14.63
N ALA A 364 -9.30 -17.12 14.22
CA ALA A 364 -10.42 -16.73 15.08
C ALA A 364 -10.79 -17.83 16.09
N GLY A 365 -10.76 -19.10 15.67
CA GLY A 365 -11.15 -20.24 16.51
C GLY A 365 -12.60 -20.23 17.00
N LEU A 366 -13.50 -19.57 16.26
CA LEU A 366 -14.90 -19.43 16.64
C LEU A 366 -15.77 -20.53 16.01
N PRO A 367 -16.98 -20.80 16.55
CA PRO A 367 -17.98 -21.61 15.88
C PRO A 367 -18.38 -21.02 14.51
N ALA A 368 -18.74 -21.88 13.56
CA ALA A 368 -19.21 -21.44 12.26
C ALA A 368 -20.51 -20.61 12.36
N ILE A 369 -20.63 -19.59 11.52
CA ILE A 369 -21.87 -18.84 11.34
C ILE A 369 -22.84 -19.74 10.58
N ALA A 370 -23.93 -20.14 11.25
CA ALA A 370 -24.89 -21.10 10.71
C ALA A 370 -25.68 -20.56 9.51
N SER A 371 -26.09 -19.30 9.57
CA SER A 371 -26.83 -18.63 8.49
C SER A 371 -26.70 -17.11 8.60
N VAL A 372 -27.01 -16.43 7.49
CA VAL A 372 -27.11 -14.97 7.39
C VAL A 372 -28.42 -14.63 6.69
N SER A 373 -29.05 -13.52 7.05
CA SER A 373 -30.39 -13.16 6.58
C SER A 373 -30.45 -12.62 5.15
N GLY A 374 -29.31 -12.43 4.49
CA GLY A 374 -29.22 -11.97 3.11
C GLY A 374 -27.85 -11.38 2.77
N GLN A 375 -27.76 -10.74 1.60
CA GLN A 375 -26.52 -10.16 1.08
C GLN A 375 -25.88 -9.14 2.03
N GLN A 376 -26.68 -8.19 2.54
CA GLN A 376 -26.16 -7.15 3.43
C GLN A 376 -25.64 -7.74 4.75
N ALA A 377 -26.37 -8.69 5.34
CA ALA A 377 -25.93 -9.36 6.57
C ALA A 377 -24.62 -10.13 6.35
N LEU A 378 -24.45 -10.77 5.19
CA LEU A 378 -23.19 -11.41 4.83
C LEU A 378 -22.05 -10.39 4.67
N LEU A 379 -22.30 -9.27 3.97
CA LEU A 379 -21.31 -8.20 3.82
C LEU A 379 -20.91 -7.59 5.16
N ASP A 380 -21.86 -7.41 6.08
CA ASP A 380 -21.58 -6.93 7.44
C ASP A 380 -20.69 -7.92 8.21
N SER A 381 -20.99 -9.23 8.16
CA SER A 381 -20.13 -10.24 8.78
C SER A 381 -18.74 -10.32 8.14
N ILE A 382 -18.64 -10.15 6.82
CA ILE A 382 -17.34 -10.08 6.12
C ILE A 382 -16.57 -8.83 6.57
N TYR A 383 -17.21 -7.66 6.64
CA TYR A 383 -16.58 -6.44 7.14
C TYR A 383 -16.03 -6.63 8.56
N GLN A 384 -16.84 -7.18 9.47
CA GLN A 384 -16.40 -7.51 10.82
C GLN A 384 -15.13 -8.37 10.79
N HIS A 385 -15.17 -9.51 10.11
CA HIS A 385 -14.04 -10.43 10.11
C HIS A 385 -12.83 -9.89 9.36
N ARG A 386 -12.99 -9.02 8.35
CA ARG A 386 -11.89 -8.29 7.70
C ARG A 386 -11.19 -7.35 8.66
N ARG A 387 -11.94 -6.54 9.42
CA ARG A 387 -11.37 -5.61 10.39
C ARG A 387 -10.63 -6.30 11.53
N ILE A 388 -11.05 -7.50 11.91
CA ILE A 388 -10.38 -8.30 12.94
C ILE A 388 -9.18 -9.06 12.37
N GLU A 389 -9.32 -9.67 11.18
CA GLU A 389 -8.25 -10.44 10.55
C GLU A 389 -7.06 -9.55 10.16
N LEU A 390 -7.35 -8.35 9.66
CA LEU A 390 -6.39 -7.40 9.09
C LEU A 390 -6.17 -6.20 10.02
N TYR A 391 -6.36 -6.39 11.33
CA TYR A 391 -6.23 -5.33 12.31
C TYR A 391 -4.84 -4.67 12.24
N SER A 392 -4.78 -3.34 12.17
CA SER A 392 -3.53 -2.58 12.08
C SER A 392 -2.65 -2.99 10.89
N CYS A 393 -3.26 -3.18 9.72
CA CYS A 393 -2.58 -3.49 8.45
C CYS A 393 -2.75 -2.40 7.38
N GLY A 394 -3.44 -1.30 7.69
CA GLY A 394 -3.57 -0.13 6.82
C GLY A 394 -4.65 -0.27 5.73
N GLN A 395 -5.56 -1.24 5.85
CA GLN A 395 -6.69 -1.46 4.92
C GLN A 395 -8.04 -0.96 5.48
N GLU A 396 -8.04 -0.48 6.72
CA GLU A 396 -9.22 -0.21 7.53
C GLU A 396 -10.11 0.88 6.92
N LEU A 397 -9.47 1.92 6.38
CA LEU A 397 -10.15 3.08 5.83
C LEU A 397 -10.86 2.75 4.51
N GLU A 398 -10.18 2.01 3.61
CA GLU A 398 -10.78 1.51 2.38
C GLU A 398 -11.90 0.52 2.68
N ASP A 399 -11.71 -0.41 3.60
CA ASP A 399 -12.77 -1.34 4.01
C ASP A 399 -13.98 -0.58 4.57
N SER A 400 -13.76 0.45 5.39
CA SER A 400 -14.83 1.29 5.91
C SER A 400 -15.63 1.98 4.77
N ARG A 401 -14.96 2.55 3.76
CA ARG A 401 -15.64 3.18 2.62
C ARG A 401 -16.36 2.15 1.74
N ARG A 402 -15.67 1.08 1.36
CA ARG A 402 -16.15 0.07 0.42
C ARG A 402 -17.33 -0.75 0.94
N PHE A 403 -17.41 -0.94 2.25
CA PHE A 403 -18.59 -1.52 2.92
C PHE A 403 -19.66 -0.49 3.28
N ASN A 404 -19.58 0.74 2.75
CA ASN A 404 -20.54 1.82 2.98
C ASN A 404 -20.78 2.11 4.46
N ARG A 405 -19.74 2.01 5.28
CA ARG A 405 -19.85 2.35 6.70
C ARG A 405 -20.11 3.84 6.88
N PRO A 406 -20.92 4.24 7.89
CA PRO A 406 -21.21 5.63 8.18
C PRO A 406 -19.95 6.49 8.28
N VAL A 407 -20.00 7.72 7.74
CA VAL A 407 -18.88 8.67 7.81
C VAL A 407 -18.51 8.98 9.26
N ALA A 408 -19.47 8.97 10.18
CA ALA A 408 -19.23 9.18 11.62
C ALA A 408 -18.34 8.12 12.29
N GLU A 409 -18.15 6.95 11.65
CA GLU A 409 -17.21 5.91 12.10
C GLU A 409 -15.76 6.23 11.67
N ARG A 410 -15.53 7.29 10.88
CA ARG A 410 -14.21 7.74 10.42
C ARG A 410 -13.94 9.16 10.91
N LYS A 411 -12.68 9.49 11.16
CA LYS A 411 -12.22 10.85 11.47
C LYS A 411 -12.10 11.70 10.21
N ARG A 412 -11.88 11.07 9.06
CA ARG A 412 -11.88 11.68 7.73
C ARG A 412 -11.98 10.58 6.67
N SER A 413 -12.72 10.81 5.58
CA SER A 413 -12.87 9.80 4.52
C SER A 413 -11.73 9.78 3.49
N TYR A 414 -11.11 10.92 3.19
CA TYR A 414 -9.92 11.05 2.34
C TYR A 414 -9.05 12.19 2.86
N LEU A 415 -7.73 12.07 2.76
CA LEU A 415 -6.77 13.10 3.16
C LEU A 415 -6.79 14.30 2.21
N PRO A 416 -6.45 15.52 2.69
CA PRO A 416 -6.20 16.66 1.80
C PRO A 416 -4.96 16.39 0.94
N TYR A 417 -4.86 17.04 -0.21
CA TYR A 417 -3.66 16.96 -1.05
C TYR A 417 -2.52 17.78 -0.43
N PRO A 418 -1.27 17.26 -0.42
CA PRO A 418 -0.12 17.97 0.12
C PRO A 418 0.04 19.39 -0.42
N LEU A 419 0.49 20.30 0.44
CA LEU A 419 0.75 21.69 0.04
C LEU A 419 1.82 21.78 -1.06
N VAL A 420 2.84 20.93 -1.01
CA VAL A 420 3.91 20.90 -2.02
C VAL A 420 3.36 20.53 -3.39
N GLU A 421 2.56 19.47 -3.49
CA GLU A 421 1.91 19.07 -4.76
C GLU A 421 1.03 20.21 -5.29
N ARG A 422 0.25 20.85 -4.42
CA ARG A 422 -0.64 21.96 -4.81
C ARG A 422 0.13 23.17 -5.37
N ASN A 423 1.31 23.46 -4.82
CA ASN A 423 2.12 24.59 -5.27
C ASN A 423 2.82 24.29 -6.61
N ASP A 424 3.23 23.04 -6.81
CA ASP A 424 4.05 22.65 -7.96
C ASP A 424 3.20 22.15 -9.15
N ASN A 425 1.99 21.63 -8.89
CA ASN A 425 1.11 21.05 -9.89
C ASN A 425 -0.25 21.77 -9.95
N PRO A 426 -0.49 22.62 -10.97
CA PRO A 426 -1.74 23.36 -11.10
C PRO A 426 -2.96 22.47 -11.33
N ASN A 427 -2.76 21.20 -11.70
CA ASN A 427 -3.83 20.22 -11.92
C ASN A 427 -4.24 19.49 -10.64
N THR A 428 -3.62 19.79 -9.49
CA THR A 428 -3.96 19.18 -8.20
C THR A 428 -5.43 19.41 -7.85
N PRO A 429 -6.21 18.35 -7.56
CA PRO A 429 -7.62 18.51 -7.24
C PRO A 429 -7.87 19.36 -5.99
N ALA A 430 -9.13 19.81 -5.86
CA ALA A 430 -9.61 20.38 -4.60
C ALA A 430 -9.53 19.34 -3.47
N ASP A 431 -9.29 19.79 -2.24
CA ASP A 431 -9.28 18.89 -1.09
C ASP A 431 -10.66 18.25 -0.89
N PRO A 432 -10.74 16.93 -0.62
CA PRO A 432 -12.01 16.26 -0.39
C PRO A 432 -12.76 16.84 0.82
N ALA A 433 -14.09 16.81 0.78
CA ALA A 433 -14.92 17.05 1.96
C ALA A 433 -14.65 15.97 3.03
N PHE A 434 -14.81 16.34 4.30
CA PHE A 434 -14.47 15.48 5.44
C PHE A 434 -15.65 14.68 5.99
#